data_AF-A0A8T3ATB1-F1
#
_entry.id   AF-A0A8T3ATB1-F1
#
_cell.length_a   1.000
_cell.length_b   1.000
_cell.length_c   1.000
_cell.angle_alpha   90.00
_cell.angle_beta   90.00
_cell.angle_gamma   90.00
#
_symmetry.space_group_name_H-M   'P 1'
#
loop_
_entity.id
_entity.type
_entity.pdbx_description
1 polymer ?
#
loop_
_entity_poly.entity_id
_entity_poly.type
_entity_poly.pdbx_seq_one_letter_code
_entity_poly.pdbx_strand_id
1 'polypeptide(L)'
;MRPKRVSGAFMALLTLFLLFAFVSMAPVVGLKPDLAEKRIRKDMPTAKFQVLKVGQAVTMDFIPWRVRIFVDSSGNVARIPVVG
;
A
#
# COMPACT_ATOMS: atom_id res chain seq x y z
N MET A 1 -29.64 -13.12 -5.83
CA MET A 1 -28.58 -12.08 -5.71
C MET A 1 -27.83 -12.02 -7.04
N ARG A 2 -28.05 -11.01 -7.89
CA ARG A 2 -27.33 -10.92 -9.18
C ARG A 2 -25.91 -10.40 -8.91
N PRO A 3 -24.85 -11.10 -9.34
CA PRO A 3 -23.50 -10.56 -9.23
C PRO A 3 -23.45 -9.29 -10.09
N LYS A 4 -23.10 -8.15 -9.48
CA LYS A 4 -22.82 -6.93 -10.24
C LYS A 4 -21.69 -7.27 -11.21
N ARG A 5 -22.00 -7.36 -12.50
CA ARG A 5 -21.03 -7.60 -13.56
C ARG A 5 -20.07 -6.41 -13.56
N VAL A 6 -18.94 -6.58 -12.87
CA VAL A 6 -17.89 -5.57 -12.85
C VAL A 6 -17.35 -5.52 -14.27
N SER A 7 -17.42 -4.35 -14.91
CA SER A 7 -16.94 -4.16 -16.28
C SER A 7 -15.48 -4.61 -16.36
N GLY A 8 -15.12 -5.41 -17.37
CA GLY A 8 -13.75 -5.85 -17.59
C GLY A 8 -12.76 -4.68 -17.68
N ALA A 9 -13.22 -3.52 -18.15
CA ALA A 9 -12.44 -2.29 -18.17
C ALA A 9 -12.11 -1.75 -16.77
N PHE A 10 -13.01 -1.90 -15.79
CA PHE A 10 -12.77 -1.48 -14.40
C PHE A 10 -11.74 -2.39 -13.73
N MET A 11 -11.84 -3.70 -13.96
CA MET A 11 -10.85 -4.64 -13.42
C MET A 11 -9.46 -4.41 -14.02
N ALA A 12 -9.38 -4.11 -15.32
CA ALA A 12 -8.12 -3.77 -16.00
C ALA A 12 -7.48 -2.47 -15.47
N LEU A 13 -8.29 -1.44 -15.22
CA LEU A 13 -7.80 -0.19 -14.62
C LEU A 13 -7.31 -0.39 -13.19
N LEU A 14 -8.02 -1.21 -12.41
CA LEU A 14 -7.65 -1.52 -11.04
C LEU A 14 -6.37 -2.34 -10.97
N THR A 15 -6.20 -3.35 -11.83
CA THR A 15 -4.94 -4.12 -11.90
C THR A 15 -3.78 -3.25 -12.35
N LEU A 16 -3.97 -2.37 -13.34
CA LEU A 16 -2.91 -1.45 -13.77
C LEU A 16 -2.51 -0.47 -12.65
N PHE A 17 -3.49 0.04 -11.90
CA PHE A 17 -3.25 0.91 -10.75
C PHE A 17 -2.50 0.18 -9.63
N LEU A 18 -2.91 -1.05 -9.29
CA LEU A 18 -2.21 -1.85 -8.27
C LEU A 18 -0.79 -2.24 -8.72
N LEU A 19 -0.58 -2.51 -10.00
CA LEU A 19 0.74 -2.79 -10.56
C LEU A 19 1.65 -1.56 -10.48
N PHE A 20 1.12 -0.39 -10.81
CA PHE A 20 1.83 0.89 -10.68
C PHE A 20 2.15 1.22 -9.21
N ALA A 21 1.20 1.01 -8.31
CA ALA A 21 1.40 1.19 -6.87
C ALA A 21 2.45 0.22 -6.30
N PHE A 22 2.50 -1.02 -6.78
CA PHE A 22 3.53 -1.97 -6.39
C PHE A 22 4.93 -1.49 -6.81
N VAL A 23 5.07 -0.96 -8.03
CA VAL A 23 6.33 -0.42 -8.55
C VAL A 23 6.81 0.80 -7.76
N SER A 24 5.91 1.66 -7.26
CA SER A 24 6.31 2.79 -6.41
C SER A 24 6.69 2.39 -4.98
N MET A 25 6.13 1.29 -4.47
CA MET A 25 6.33 0.80 -3.10
C MET A 25 7.56 -0.11 -2.93
N ALA A 26 7.95 -0.89 -3.95
CA ALA A 26 9.11 -1.77 -3.86
C ALA A 26 10.45 -1.04 -3.54
N PRO A 27 10.76 0.15 -4.11
CA PRO A 27 12.02 0.85 -3.87
C PRO A 27 12.12 1.54 -2.50
N VAL A 28 11.06 1.52 -1.68
CA VAL A 28 11.08 2.16 -0.34
C VAL A 28 11.44 1.20 0.78
N VAL A 29 11.62 -0.09 0.49
CA VAL A 29 12.12 -1.06 1.46
C VAL A 29 13.54 -0.66 1.90
N GLY A 30 13.79 -0.72 3.20
CA GLY A 30 15.05 -0.29 3.82
C GLY A 30 15.15 1.21 4.11
N LEU A 31 14.20 2.04 3.66
CA LEU A 31 14.18 3.46 3.98
C LEU A 31 13.54 3.73 5.35
N LYS A 32 13.73 4.95 5.86
CA LYS A 32 12.94 5.48 6.98
C LYS A 32 11.47 5.65 6.55
N PRO A 33 10.50 5.43 7.45
CA PRO A 33 9.07 5.58 7.16
C PRO A 33 8.73 6.96 6.58
N ASP A 34 9.26 8.05 7.14
CA ASP A 34 9.00 9.41 6.65
C ASP A 34 9.41 9.61 5.18
N LEU A 35 10.52 8.99 4.76
CA LEU A 35 11.00 9.09 3.38
C LEU A 35 10.16 8.20 2.45
N ALA A 36 9.76 7.02 2.93
CA ALA A 36 8.84 6.14 2.23
C ALA A 36 7.49 6.82 1.98
N GLU A 37 6.93 7.47 3.00
CA GLU A 37 5.67 8.24 2.88
C GLU A 37 5.78 9.34 1.84
N LYS A 38 6.86 10.13 1.86
CA LYS A 38 7.08 11.21 0.89
C LYS A 38 7.15 10.69 -0.55
N ARG A 39 7.77 9.53 -0.77
CA ARG A 39 7.84 8.92 -2.11
C ARG A 39 6.47 8.42 -2.56
N ILE A 40 5.81 7.61 -1.74
CA ILE A 40 4.51 7.03 -2.09
C ILE A 40 3.45 8.12 -2.29
N ARG A 41 3.50 9.21 -1.51
CA ARG A 41 2.53 10.31 -1.62
C ARG A 41 2.62 11.08 -2.94
N LYS A 42 3.76 11.01 -3.67
CA LYS A 42 3.87 11.59 -5.01
C LYS A 42 3.00 10.83 -6.02
N ASP A 43 2.97 9.51 -5.90
CA ASP A 43 2.23 8.63 -6.81
C ASP A 43 0.79 8.40 -6.34
N MET A 44 0.55 8.44 -5.02
CA MET A 44 -0.75 8.24 -4.38
C MET A 44 -1.02 9.36 -3.35
N PRO A 45 -1.49 10.54 -3.78
CA PRO A 45 -1.67 11.70 -2.91
C PRO A 45 -2.76 11.52 -1.84
N THR A 46 -3.73 10.62 -2.08
CA THR A 46 -4.81 10.29 -1.16
C THR A 46 -4.45 9.19 -0.14
N ALA A 47 -3.19 8.72 -0.15
CA ALA A 47 -2.73 7.66 0.73
C ALA A 47 -2.77 8.10 2.21
N LYS A 48 -3.42 7.26 3.04
CA LYS A 48 -3.36 7.32 4.50
C LYS A 48 -2.35 6.29 4.99
N PHE A 49 -1.23 6.77 5.50
CA PHE A 49 -0.15 5.91 5.96
C PHE A 49 -0.43 5.38 7.37
N GLN A 50 -0.17 4.10 7.56
CA GLN A 50 -0.22 3.44 8.86
C GLN A 50 1.12 2.73 9.09
N VAL A 51 1.93 3.27 9.99
CA VAL A 51 3.23 2.67 10.36
C VAL A 51 3.00 1.66 11.48
N LEU A 52 3.45 0.44 11.26
CA LEU A 52 3.23 -0.71 12.14
C LEU A 52 4.54 -1.47 12.34
N LYS A 53 4.70 -2.12 13.50
CA LYS A 53 5.83 -3.04 13.69
C LYS A 53 5.59 -4.34 12.93
N VAL A 54 6.65 -4.94 12.40
CA VAL A 54 6.56 -6.30 11.83
C VAL A 54 6.01 -7.26 12.89
N GLY A 55 5.02 -8.08 12.51
CA GLY A 55 4.38 -9.05 13.41
C GLY A 55 3.23 -8.49 14.24
N GLN A 56 2.93 -7.20 14.16
CA GLN A 56 1.74 -6.65 14.80
C GLN A 56 0.46 -7.14 14.10
N ALA A 57 -0.49 -7.66 14.88
CA ALA A 57 -1.79 -8.07 14.35
C ALA A 57 -2.54 -6.86 13.78
N VAL A 58 -3.06 -7.01 12.56
CA VAL A 58 -3.83 -6.00 11.85
C VAL A 58 -5.23 -6.49 11.58
N THR A 59 -6.18 -5.56 11.48
CA THR A 59 -7.54 -5.86 11.07
C THR A 59 -7.57 -6.35 9.61
N MET A 60 -8.44 -7.31 9.32
CA MET A 60 -8.61 -7.88 7.98
C MET A 60 -9.56 -7.06 7.08
N ASP A 61 -9.76 -5.78 7.41
CA ASP A 61 -10.51 -4.83 6.60
C ASP A 61 -9.67 -4.36 5.41
N PHE A 62 -10.33 -4.04 4.30
CA PHE A 62 -9.70 -3.49 3.10
C PHE A 62 -10.15 -2.04 2.90
N ILE A 63 -9.21 -1.11 3.10
CA ILE A 63 -9.40 0.32 2.85
C ILE A 63 -8.52 0.71 1.66
N PRO A 64 -9.11 0.99 0.47
CA PRO A 64 -8.35 1.25 -0.76
C PRO A 64 -7.38 2.44 -0.70
N TRP A 65 -7.56 3.32 0.29
CA TRP A 65 -6.79 4.55 0.48
C TRP A 65 -5.72 4.40 1.58
N ARG A 66 -5.66 3.25 2.27
CA ARG A 66 -4.72 3.03 3.37
C ARG A 66 -3.48 2.32 2.85
N VAL A 67 -2.31 2.77 3.28
CA VAL A 67 -1.02 2.14 2.98
C VAL A 67 -0.36 1.72 4.29
N ARG A 68 -0.19 0.42 4.49
CA ARG A 68 0.48 -0.13 5.67
C ARG A 68 1.97 -0.22 5.43
N ILE A 69 2.75 0.45 6.27
CA ILE A 69 4.21 0.43 6.27
C ILE A 69 4.67 -0.39 7.47
N PHE A 70 5.32 -1.53 7.23
CA PHE A 70 5.86 -2.36 8.30
C PHE A 70 7.32 -2.00 8.56
N VAL A 71 7.64 -1.64 9.81
CA VAL A 71 8.99 -1.28 10.24
C VAL A 71 9.63 -2.37 11.09
N ASP A 72 10.94 -2.55 10.92
CA ASP A 72 11.78 -3.41 11.74
C ASP A 72 12.13 -2.75 13.10
N SER A 73 12.91 -3.45 13.91
CA SER A 73 13.45 -2.94 15.18
C SER A 73 14.39 -1.75 15.01
N SER A 74 14.98 -1.57 13.83
CA SER A 74 15.87 -0.46 13.48
C SER A 74 15.10 0.78 13.01
N GLY A 75 13.77 0.67 12.88
CA GLY A 75 12.89 1.74 12.40
C GLY A 75 12.93 1.93 10.88
N ASN A 76 13.38 0.94 10.12
CA ASN A 76 13.39 0.95 8.66
C ASN A 76 12.22 0.12 8.11
N VAL A 77 11.77 0.44 6.91
CA VAL A 77 10.73 -0.32 6.21
C VAL A 77 11.24 -1.73 5.94
N ALA A 78 10.63 -2.71 6.58
CA ALA A 78 11.06 -4.11 6.57
C ALA A 78 10.45 -4.93 5.43
N ARG A 79 9.31 -4.48 4.89
CA ARG A 79 8.56 -5.16 3.82
C ARG A 79 7.96 -4.15 2.86
N ILE A 80 7.67 -4.60 1.65
CA ILE A 80 6.98 -3.78 0.65
C ILE A 80 5.65 -3.30 1.25
N PRO A 81 5.41 -1.97 1.31
CA PRO A 81 4.13 -1.45 1.75
C PRO A 81 2.99 -2.00 0.91
N VAL A 82 1.81 -2.15 1.51
CA VAL A 82 0.63 -2.70 0.81
C VAL A 82 -0.55 -1.77 1.00
N VAL A 83 -1.32 -1.58 -0.07
CA VAL A 83 -2.60 -0.88 -0.03
C VAL A 83 -3.64 -1.81 0.60
N GLY A 84 -4.26 -1.38 1.69
CA GLY A 84 -5.24 -2.18 2.42
C GLY A 84 -5.54 -1.68 3.81
#